data_AF-A0A938AUU1-F1
#
_entry.id   AF-A0A938AUU1-F1
#
_cell.length_a   1.000
_cell.length_b   1.000
_cell.length_c   1.000
_cell.angle_alpha   90.00
_cell.angle_beta   90.00
_cell.angle_gamma   90.00
#
_symmetry.space_group_name_H-M   'P 1'
#
loop_
_entity.id
_entity.type
_entity.pdbx_description
1 polymer ?
#
loop_
_entity_poly.entity_id
_entity_poly.type
_entity_poly.pdbx_seq_one_letter_code
_entity_poly.pdbx_strand_id
1 'polypeptide(L)' 'MIDGSTTARLEEHGIAAEEVLLNNDSYHALKAVGDLIVTGPTGTNVNDLMLVLCK' A
#
# COMPACT_ATOMS: atom_id res chain seq x y z
N MET A 1 -1.62 3.76 -2.99
CA MET A 1 -0.57 4.35 -3.83
C MET A 1 0.52 4.76 -2.89
N ILE A 2 1.78 4.46 -3.21
CA ILE A 2 2.89 4.78 -2.33
C ILE A 2 3.82 5.79 -3.00
N ASP A 3 4.56 6.52 -2.19
CA ASP A 3 5.68 7.38 -2.61
C ASP A 3 6.89 7.18 -1.68
N GLY A 4 7.96 7.95 -1.91
CA GLY A 4 9.20 7.86 -1.13
C GLY A 4 9.07 8.21 0.36
N SER A 5 7.94 8.74 0.81
CA SER A 5 7.68 9.05 2.22
C SER A 5 6.79 8.02 2.93
N THR A 6 6.34 6.98 2.22
CA THR A 6 5.45 5.93 2.76
C THR A 6 6.05 5.21 3.97
N THR A 7 7.33 4.85 3.92
CA THR A 7 7.99 4.14 5.03
C THR A 7 8.04 5.00 6.29
N ALA A 8 8.32 6.31 6.15
CA ALA A 8 8.30 7.24 7.27
C ALA A 8 6.90 7.35 7.90
N ARG A 9 5.83 7.40 7.09
CA ARG A 9 4.46 7.38 7.61
C ARG A 9 4.13 6.10 8.38
N LEU A 10 4.62 4.95 7.92
CA LEU A 10 4.43 3.67 8.64
C LEU A 10 5.15 3.70 10.00
N GLU A 11 6.39 4.18 10.03
CA GLU A 11 7.18 4.34 11.26
C GLU A 11 6.51 5.29 12.25
N GLU A 12 5.97 6.43 11.79
CA GLU A 12 5.22 7.38 12.62
C GLU A 12 3.97 6.75 13.26
N HIS A 13 3.40 5.71 12.64
CA HIS A 13 2.27 4.93 13.16
C HIS A 13 2.72 3.71 13.99
N GLY A 14 4.01 3.52 14.21
CA GLY A 14 4.57 2.37 14.92
C GLY A 14 4.43 1.05 14.16
N ILE A 15 4.33 1.10 12.83
CA ILE A 15 4.12 -0.06 11.96
C ILE A 15 5.46 -0.43 11.29
N ALA A 16 5.99 -1.61 11.63
CA ALA A 16 7.19 -2.16 11.00
C ALA A 16 6.83 -2.89 9.68
N ALA A 17 7.26 -2.35 8.54
CA ALA A 17 6.93 -2.90 7.23
C ALA A 17 7.37 -4.36 7.05
N GLU A 18 8.53 -4.75 7.61
CA GLU A 18 9.05 -6.11 7.54
C GLU A 18 8.15 -7.11 8.27
N GLU A 19 7.69 -6.77 9.48
CA GLU A 19 6.77 -7.60 10.26
C GLU A 19 5.41 -7.73 9.57
N VAL A 20 4.90 -6.62 9.02
CA VAL A 20 3.68 -6.61 8.23
C VAL A 20 3.77 -7.58 7.05
N LEU A 21 4.88 -7.55 6.31
CA LEU A 21 5.09 -8.43 5.17
C LEU A 21 5.23 -9.90 5.59
N LEU A 22 5.97 -10.18 6.66
CA LEU A 22 6.08 -11.54 7.23
C LEU A 22 4.72 -12.11 7.65
N ASN A 23 3.83 -11.24 8.15
CA ASN A 23 2.49 -11.61 8.56
C ASN A 23 1.45 -11.57 7.43
N ASN A 24 1.85 -11.24 6.19
CA ASN A 24 0.95 -11.04 5.04
C ASN A 24 -0.14 -9.99 5.29
N ASP A 25 0.14 -8.96 6.08
CA ASP A 25 -0.86 -7.99 6.58
C ASP A 25 -0.79 -6.60 5.90
N SER A 26 -0.34 -6.56 4.64
CA SER A 26 -0.11 -5.30 3.91
C SER A 26 -1.37 -4.43 3.77
N TYR A 27 -2.55 -5.04 3.78
CA TYR A 27 -3.83 -4.33 3.71
C TYR A 27 -4.00 -3.33 4.87
N HIS A 28 -3.81 -3.80 6.12
CA HIS A 28 -4.03 -2.95 7.29
C HIS A 28 -2.96 -1.86 7.41
N ALA A 29 -1.70 -2.18 7.07
CA ALA A 29 -0.62 -1.20 7.05
C ALA A 29 -0.87 -0.06 6.06
N LEU A 30 -1.18 -0.39 4.80
CA LEU A 30 -1.45 0.62 3.78
C LEU A 30 -2.72 1.42 4.09
N LYS A 31 -3.74 0.79 4.68
CA LYS A 31 -4.95 1.47 5.13
C LYS A 31 -4.66 2.48 6.25
N ALA A 32 -3.79 2.13 7.20
CA ALA A 32 -3.46 2.98 8.35
C ALA A 32 -2.80 4.31 7.93
N VAL A 33 -2.00 4.29 6.86
CA VAL A 33 -1.30 5.49 6.35
C VAL A 33 -1.99 6.15 5.14
N GLY A 34 -3.19 5.69 4.77
CA GLY A 34 -3.97 6.26 3.66
C GLY A 34 -3.51 5.84 2.25
N ASP A 35 -2.63 4.85 2.13
CA ASP A 35 -2.04 4.40 0.88
C ASP A 35 -2.76 3.21 0.24
N LEU A 36 -3.93 2.82 0.77
CA LEU A 36 -4.77 1.79 0.15
C LEU A 36 -5.58 2.40 -1.02
N ILE A 37 -5.50 1.77 -2.20
CA ILE A 37 -6.36 2.12 -3.34
C ILE A 37 -7.65 1.30 -3.27
N VAL A 38 -8.80 1.97 -3.28
CA VAL A 38 -10.12 1.33 -3.33
C VAL A 38 -10.86 1.83 -4.57
N THR A 39 -11.09 0.94 -5.53
CA THR A 39 -11.76 1.25 -6.81
C THR A 39 -13.25 0.94 -6.79
N GLY A 40 -13.70 0.05 -5.89
CA GLY A 40 -15.04 -0.52 -5.93
C GLY A 40 -15.21 -1.56 -7.05
N PRO A 41 -16.45 -2.01 -7.34
CA PRO A 41 -16.71 -2.95 -8.42
C PRO A 41 -16.42 -2.31 -9.79
N THR A 42 -15.48 -2.88 -10.56
CA THR A 42 -15.04 -2.36 -11.86
C THR A 42 -15.81 -2.92 -13.05
N GLY A 43 -16.49 -4.06 -12.88
CA GLY A 43 -17.27 -4.73 -13.94
C GLY A 43 -16.45 -5.52 -14.97
N THR A 44 -15.15 -5.71 -14.74
CA THR A 44 -14.26 -6.50 -15.61
C THR A 44 -13.01 -6.99 -14.85
N ASN A 45 -12.29 -7.95 -15.42
CA ASN A 45 -10.98 -8.40 -14.93
C ASN A 45 -10.02 -8.61 -16.11
N VAL A 46 -8.95 -7.82 -16.14
CA VAL A 46 -7.86 -7.92 -17.14
C VAL A 46 -6.49 -8.08 -16.47
N ASN A 47 -6.46 -8.67 -15.28
CA ASN A 47 -5.29 -8.80 -14.40
C ASN A 47 -4.79 -7.46 -13.85
N ASP A 48 -3.54 -7.43 -13.37
CA ASP A 48 -2.93 -6.34 -12.63
C ASP A 48 -2.18 -5.34 -13.52
N LEU A 49 -2.13 -4.08 -13.07
CA LEU A 49 -1.31 -3.02 -13.66
C LEU A 49 -0.46 -2.38 -12.56
N MET A 50 0.85 -2.31 -12.77
CA MET A 50 1.79 -1.58 -11.90
C MET A 50 2.35 -0.38 -12.66
N LEU A 51 2.31 0.80 -12.04
CA LEU A 51 2.83 2.04 -12.59
C LEU A 51 3.94 2.57 -11.69
N VAL A 52 5.04 3.00 -12.32
CA VAL A 52 6.15 3.68 -11.64
C VAL A 52 6.37 5.02 -12.35
N LEU A 53 6.37 6.11 -11.58
CA LEU A 53 6.63 7.45 -12.07
C LEU A 53 7.97 7.93 -11.49
N CYS A 54 8.89 8.33 -12.36
CA CYS A 54 10.20 8.85 -12.00
C CYS A 54 10.37 10.27 -12.58
N LYS A 55 11.16 11.12 -11.92
CA LYS A 55 11.60 12.41 -12.46
C LYS A 55 12.80 12.23 -13.39
#